data_AF-A0A520I7H3-F1
#
_entry.id   AF-A0A520I7H3-F1
#
_cell.length_a   1.000
_cell.length_b   1.000
_cell.length_c   1.000
_cell.angle_alpha   90.00
_cell.angle_beta   90.00
_cell.angle_gamma   90.00
#
_symmetry.space_group_name_H-M   'P 1'
#
loop_
_entity.id
_entity.type
_entity.pdbx_description
1 polymer ?
#
loop_
_entity_poly.entity_id
_entity_poly.type
_entity_poly.pdbx_seq_one_letter_code
_entity_poly.pdbx_strand_id
1 'polypeptide(L)'
;TNAKDEDHRWMGITIENAEDAWVRQVNFKHFAGSAVYVQATAKRITVEDCKSLEPVSEIGGERRYTFYTKGQQTLFQRLYSEFGYHDFAVGYTAAGPNAFVQCQAYLPYSFSGTIDSWASGVLFDIVNIDGQALSFANRGQDGQGAGWTAANSVFWQCTAAMVNSFQPPTAQNWAFGTWAQFSGNGYWDQSNEHISPRSLYYAQLKERLGEKVAERTFLLPVESEASSSPSVETAKELTSLAVNAAPTLTSYIDAAAQRQPISTEARNVKSIDQHGLKAITPAKASSATGINNGWLANGNSVLTGDKQDIQWWSGSARPYWLAKAKAHITRYVPGEIGTGLTDDLTQVTDSMVKQNVLAMDHNYGLWYERRRDDHQRIRRMDGEVWPPFYEQPFARSGQGTAWDGLSKYDLTKYNKFYWSRLKQFADLADEKGLILLHQNYFQHNILEAGAHYADFPWRPANNINNTGFPEPVPYAGDKRIFMAEQFYDITHPVRKELHRAYIRQCLDNFKDNRSVIQLISAEFTGPLHFVEFWIDVIAEWEKETGKNALVALSTTKDVQDAILADKKRAAAVDIIDIRYWHPKDNGEYYEPKGGQNLAPRQ
;
A
#
# COMPACT_ATOMS: atom_id res chain seq x y z
N THR A 1 3.22 7.46 21.61
CA THR A 1 3.58 6.61 20.43
C THR A 1 2.31 6.42 19.61
N ASN A 2 2.37 6.62 18.29
CA ASN A 2 1.22 6.40 17.42
C ASN A 2 1.15 4.91 17.04
N ALA A 3 0.17 4.16 17.54
CA ALA A 3 0.02 2.73 17.24
C ALA A 3 -0.45 2.44 15.80
N LYS A 4 -0.83 3.50 15.06
CA LYS A 4 -1.26 3.47 13.67
C LYS A 4 -0.24 4.13 12.73
N ASP A 5 0.98 4.35 13.19
CA ASP A 5 2.02 4.88 12.32
C ASP A 5 2.35 3.86 11.22
N GLU A 6 2.53 4.33 9.99
CA GLU A 6 2.88 3.49 8.84
C GLU A 6 4.15 3.98 8.14
N ASP A 7 4.78 5.04 8.68
CA ASP A 7 6.03 5.61 8.19
C ASP A 7 7.25 4.83 8.71
N HIS A 8 7.24 3.53 8.47
CA HIS A 8 8.31 2.60 8.77
C HIS A 8 8.27 1.41 7.79
N ARG A 9 9.04 0.35 8.08
CA ARG A 9 9.08 -0.83 7.20
C ARG A 9 7.73 -1.56 7.22
N TRP A 10 7.19 -1.79 6.03
CA TRP A 10 5.98 -2.57 5.82
C TRP A 10 6.25 -4.07 5.75
N MET A 11 7.26 -4.48 4.99
CA MET A 11 7.58 -5.89 4.77
C MET A 11 8.87 -6.29 5.50
N GLY A 12 8.85 -7.45 6.15
CA GLY A 12 10.02 -8.11 6.71
C GLY A 12 10.85 -8.78 5.61
N ILE A 13 10.31 -9.88 5.06
CA ILE A 13 10.93 -10.61 3.95
C ILE A 13 9.92 -10.80 2.82
N THR A 14 10.26 -10.32 1.62
CA THR A 14 9.56 -10.65 0.37
C THR A 14 10.40 -11.62 -0.44
N ILE A 15 9.76 -12.64 -1.02
CA ILE A 15 10.44 -13.65 -1.85
C ILE A 15 9.78 -13.65 -3.23
N GLU A 16 10.57 -13.29 -4.24
CA GLU A 16 10.16 -13.17 -5.64
C GLU A 16 11.26 -13.78 -6.52
N ASN A 17 10.87 -14.41 -7.65
CA ASN A 17 11.79 -14.98 -8.63
C ASN A 17 12.82 -15.95 -8.02
N ALA A 18 12.39 -16.74 -7.03
CA ALA A 18 13.24 -17.65 -6.28
C ALA A 18 12.61 -19.05 -6.15
N GLU A 19 13.46 -20.07 -6.12
CA GLU A 19 13.08 -21.45 -5.81
C GLU A 19 14.02 -22.04 -4.76
N ASP A 20 13.52 -23.01 -3.98
CA ASP A 20 14.29 -23.74 -2.95
C ASP A 20 14.91 -22.82 -1.90
N ALA A 21 14.06 -22.07 -1.19
CA ALA A 21 14.50 -21.15 -0.15
C ALA A 21 13.81 -21.38 1.19
N TRP A 22 14.49 -20.94 2.26
CA TRP A 22 14.03 -21.05 3.64
C TRP A 22 14.06 -19.70 4.34
N VAL A 23 13.02 -19.42 5.12
CA VAL A 23 13.03 -18.43 6.20
C VAL A 23 12.82 -19.21 7.49
N ARG A 24 13.80 -19.21 8.38
CA ARG A 24 13.73 -20.04 9.58
C ARG A 24 14.30 -19.36 10.82
N GLN A 25 13.64 -19.54 11.96
CA GLN A 25 14.09 -19.02 13.26
C GLN A 25 14.24 -17.49 13.29
N VAL A 26 13.25 -16.79 12.72
CA VAL A 26 13.23 -15.31 12.63
C VAL A 26 12.07 -14.74 13.44
N ASN A 27 12.37 -13.76 14.29
CA ASN A 27 11.38 -12.96 15.00
C ASN A 27 11.24 -11.60 14.31
N PHE A 28 10.03 -11.30 13.85
CA PHE A 28 9.65 -10.05 13.22
C PHE A 28 8.94 -9.16 14.23
N LYS A 29 9.26 -7.86 14.23
CA LYS A 29 8.69 -6.91 15.19
C LYS A 29 8.32 -5.59 14.50
N HIS A 30 7.14 -5.05 14.82
CA HIS A 30 6.68 -3.71 14.40
C HIS A 30 6.41 -3.51 12.89
N PHE A 31 6.34 -4.57 12.07
CA PHE A 31 6.05 -4.41 10.63
C PHE A 31 4.58 -4.04 10.37
N ALA A 32 4.33 -3.16 9.40
CA ALA A 32 2.96 -2.73 9.05
C ALA A 32 2.22 -3.72 8.15
N GLY A 33 2.94 -4.45 7.30
CA GLY A 33 2.43 -5.43 6.36
C GLY A 33 2.80 -6.86 6.78
N SER A 34 3.60 -7.54 5.96
CA SER A 34 3.94 -8.95 6.15
C SER A 34 5.25 -9.16 6.90
N ALA A 35 5.26 -10.17 7.77
CA ALA A 35 6.51 -10.77 8.26
C ALA A 35 7.22 -11.51 7.12
N VAL A 36 6.48 -12.40 6.42
CA VAL A 36 6.96 -13.06 5.20
C VAL A 36 5.88 -13.02 4.14
N TYR A 37 6.25 -12.54 2.96
CA TYR A 37 5.39 -12.56 1.76
C TYR A 37 6.08 -13.31 0.62
N VAL A 38 5.52 -14.46 0.23
CA VAL A 38 5.97 -15.25 -0.92
C VAL A 38 5.14 -14.87 -2.15
N GLN A 39 5.76 -14.24 -3.14
CA GLN A 39 5.08 -13.77 -4.35
C GLN A 39 4.83 -14.91 -5.35
N ALA A 40 4.01 -14.63 -6.37
CA ALA A 40 3.54 -15.62 -7.35
C ALA A 40 4.64 -16.29 -8.19
N THR A 41 5.78 -15.63 -8.36
CA THR A 41 6.92 -16.16 -9.12
C THR A 41 7.84 -17.05 -8.28
N ALA A 42 7.58 -17.19 -6.98
CA ALA A 42 8.36 -18.04 -6.09
C ALA A 42 7.72 -19.43 -5.89
N LYS A 43 8.57 -20.46 -5.72
CA LYS A 43 8.12 -21.82 -5.46
C LYS A 43 9.04 -22.61 -4.54
N ARG A 44 8.51 -23.66 -3.91
CA ARG A 44 9.30 -24.56 -3.02
C ARG A 44 9.97 -23.77 -1.89
N ILE A 45 9.15 -22.99 -1.18
CA ILE A 45 9.59 -22.10 -0.10
C ILE A 45 9.14 -22.69 1.24
N THR A 46 10.04 -22.75 2.21
CA THR A 46 9.69 -23.12 3.59
C THR A 46 9.87 -21.92 4.52
N VAL A 47 8.84 -21.59 5.28
CA VAL A 47 8.87 -20.60 6.36
C VAL A 47 8.61 -21.35 7.65
N GLU A 48 9.57 -21.36 8.57
CA GLU A 48 9.46 -22.19 9.78
C GLU A 48 10.01 -21.58 11.06
N ASP A 49 9.37 -21.90 12.19
CA ASP A 49 9.83 -21.48 13.51
C ASP A 49 10.00 -19.95 13.60
N CYS A 50 9.00 -19.20 13.13
CA CYS A 50 9.01 -17.73 13.08
C CYS A 50 7.89 -17.11 13.92
N LYS A 51 8.14 -15.90 14.43
CA LYS A 51 7.15 -15.11 15.18
C LYS A 51 6.96 -13.72 14.59
N SER A 52 5.73 -13.23 14.52
CA SER A 52 5.42 -11.83 14.22
C SER A 52 4.82 -11.15 15.45
N LEU A 53 5.47 -10.09 15.91
CA LEU A 53 5.21 -9.46 17.21
C LEU A 53 4.98 -7.95 17.07
N GLU A 54 4.07 -7.44 17.90
CA GLU A 54 3.74 -6.03 18.10
C GLU A 54 3.57 -5.26 16.78
N PRO A 55 2.70 -5.67 15.83
CA PRO A 55 2.55 -4.93 14.58
C PRO A 55 2.05 -3.50 14.82
N VAL A 56 2.61 -2.54 14.07
CA VAL A 56 2.24 -1.12 14.10
C VAL A 56 1.74 -0.73 12.71
N SER A 57 0.46 -0.35 12.63
CA SER A 57 -0.21 0.07 11.38
C SER A 57 -1.65 0.49 11.67
N GLU A 58 -2.32 1.09 10.69
CA GLU A 58 -3.78 1.11 10.66
C GLU A 58 -4.34 -0.32 10.67
N ILE A 59 -5.58 -0.47 11.14
CA ILE A 59 -6.34 -1.71 11.03
C ILE A 59 -7.16 -1.61 9.75
N GLY A 60 -6.68 -2.23 8.66
CA GLY A 60 -7.28 -2.14 7.35
C GLY A 60 -6.63 -3.04 6.31
N GLY A 61 -7.21 -3.09 5.12
CA GLY A 61 -6.76 -3.96 4.02
C GLY A 61 -5.28 -3.76 3.66
N GLU A 62 -4.64 -4.85 3.20
CA GLU A 62 -3.19 -4.97 2.89
C GLU A 62 -2.22 -4.77 4.06
N ARG A 63 -2.68 -4.35 5.25
CA ARG A 63 -1.86 -4.32 6.46
C ARG A 63 -1.95 -5.65 7.19
N ARG A 64 -0.86 -6.03 7.87
CA ARG A 64 -0.80 -7.21 8.73
C ARG A 64 -1.30 -8.50 8.06
N TYR A 65 -0.99 -8.65 6.77
CA TYR A 65 -1.07 -9.93 6.07
C TYR A 65 0.19 -10.71 6.44
N THR A 66 0.22 -11.31 7.63
CA THR A 66 1.46 -11.60 8.35
C THR A 66 2.34 -12.63 7.62
N PHE A 67 1.83 -13.84 7.42
CA PHE A 67 2.48 -14.91 6.66
C PHE A 67 1.64 -15.19 5.43
N TYR A 68 2.04 -14.57 4.32
CA TYR A 68 1.24 -14.48 3.12
C TYR A 68 1.92 -15.16 1.94
N THR A 69 1.14 -15.89 1.13
CA THR A 69 1.64 -16.52 -0.10
C THR A 69 0.70 -16.34 -1.29
N LYS A 70 1.26 -15.89 -2.41
CA LYS A 70 0.73 -16.07 -3.77
C LYS A 70 1.52 -17.14 -4.54
N GLY A 71 2.59 -17.68 -3.95
CA GLY A 71 3.46 -18.67 -4.57
C GLY A 71 2.85 -20.08 -4.60
N GLN A 72 3.69 -21.06 -4.95
CA GLN A 72 3.31 -22.46 -5.08
C GLN A 72 4.28 -23.38 -4.34
N GLN A 73 3.81 -24.55 -3.90
CA GLN A 73 4.61 -25.53 -3.17
C GLN A 73 5.24 -24.92 -1.92
N THR A 74 4.49 -24.10 -1.18
CA THR A 74 4.99 -23.42 0.02
C THR A 74 4.61 -24.17 1.30
N LEU A 75 5.54 -24.26 2.25
CA LEU A 75 5.32 -24.80 3.59
C LEU A 75 5.55 -23.70 4.63
N PHE A 76 4.51 -23.35 5.36
CA PHE A 76 4.54 -22.44 6.50
C PHE A 76 4.32 -23.28 7.75
N GLN A 77 5.28 -23.39 8.67
CA GLN A 77 5.12 -24.30 9.81
C GLN A 77 5.69 -23.78 11.12
N ARG A 78 5.04 -24.10 12.24
CA ARG A 78 5.45 -23.62 13.58
C ARG A 78 5.59 -22.10 13.59
N LEU A 79 4.48 -21.43 13.29
CA LEU A 79 4.41 -19.98 13.18
C LEU A 79 3.51 -19.38 14.26
N TYR A 80 3.94 -18.26 14.83
CA TYR A 80 3.15 -17.48 15.77
C TYR A 80 2.97 -16.05 15.27
N SER A 81 1.76 -15.51 15.37
CA SER A 81 1.44 -14.12 15.02
C SER A 81 0.50 -13.52 16.06
N GLU A 82 0.66 -12.24 16.38
CA GLU A 82 -0.25 -11.49 17.24
C GLU A 82 -0.83 -10.27 16.53
N PHE A 83 -2.11 -10.00 16.78
CA PHE A 83 -2.84 -8.83 16.31
C PHE A 83 -2.76 -8.60 14.79
N GLY A 84 -2.66 -9.69 14.02
CA GLY A 84 -2.67 -9.66 12.56
C GLY A 84 -4.04 -9.25 11.98
N TYR A 85 -4.09 -9.00 10.68
CA TYR A 85 -5.35 -8.83 9.96
C TYR A 85 -5.73 -10.15 9.29
N HIS A 86 -4.83 -10.66 8.45
CA HIS A 86 -4.86 -12.03 7.92
C HIS A 86 -3.53 -12.71 8.24
N ASP A 87 -3.46 -13.39 9.38
CA ASP A 87 -2.20 -13.93 9.93
C ASP A 87 -1.60 -15.03 9.06
N PHE A 88 -2.46 -15.94 8.58
CA PHE A 88 -2.09 -17.02 7.67
C PHE A 88 -2.96 -16.95 6.43
N ALA A 89 -2.38 -16.44 5.34
CA ALA A 89 -3.13 -16.03 4.17
C ALA A 89 -2.61 -16.65 2.88
N VAL A 90 -3.54 -17.06 2.02
CA VAL A 90 -3.26 -17.47 0.64
C VAL A 90 -4.01 -16.54 -0.31
N GLY A 91 -3.27 -15.97 -1.26
CA GLY A 91 -3.69 -14.87 -2.11
C GLY A 91 -4.14 -15.27 -3.50
N TYR A 92 -4.25 -14.23 -4.34
CA TYR A 92 -4.82 -14.33 -5.68
C TYR A 92 -4.17 -15.42 -6.53
N THR A 93 -4.99 -16.37 -6.98
CA THR A 93 -4.65 -17.44 -7.94
C THR A 93 -3.44 -18.29 -7.55
N ALA A 94 -3.16 -18.43 -6.25
CA ALA A 94 -2.06 -19.25 -5.78
C ALA A 94 -2.27 -20.72 -6.19
N ALA A 95 -1.33 -21.26 -6.99
CA ALA A 95 -1.51 -22.55 -7.66
C ALA A 95 -1.50 -23.77 -6.71
N GLY A 96 -0.85 -23.64 -5.55
CA GLY A 96 -0.68 -24.73 -4.58
C GLY A 96 0.25 -25.86 -5.07
N PRO A 97 0.38 -26.96 -4.31
CA PRO A 97 -0.13 -27.10 -2.94
C PRO A 97 0.56 -26.11 -1.99
N ASN A 98 -0.17 -25.51 -1.07
CA ASN A 98 0.36 -24.59 -0.06
C ASN A 98 -0.11 -25.05 1.32
N ALA A 99 0.81 -25.26 2.26
CA ALA A 99 0.50 -25.81 3.57
C ALA A 99 0.87 -24.87 4.71
N PHE A 100 -0.03 -24.71 5.69
CA PHE A 100 0.22 -24.11 7.00
C PHE A 100 0.10 -25.20 8.05
N VAL A 101 1.18 -25.51 8.78
CA VAL A 101 1.29 -26.67 9.68
C VAL A 101 1.70 -26.24 11.08
N GLN A 102 0.85 -26.46 12.08
CA GLN A 102 1.07 -26.05 13.47
C GLN A 102 1.32 -24.54 13.59
N CYS A 103 0.29 -23.74 13.35
CA CYS A 103 0.38 -22.28 13.35
C CYS A 103 -0.64 -21.68 14.35
N GLN A 104 -0.29 -20.58 15.01
CA GLN A 104 -1.14 -19.93 16.00
C GLN A 104 -1.23 -18.41 15.76
N ALA A 105 -2.46 -17.90 15.67
CA ALA A 105 -2.76 -16.47 15.63
C ALA A 105 -3.42 -16.03 16.95
N TYR A 106 -2.88 -15.00 17.58
CA TYR A 106 -3.37 -14.43 18.84
C TYR A 106 -4.14 -13.13 18.57
N LEU A 107 -5.44 -13.14 18.88
CA LEU A 107 -6.37 -12.01 18.76
C LEU A 107 -6.27 -11.22 17.43
N PRO A 108 -6.42 -11.87 16.26
CA PRO A 108 -6.38 -11.16 15.00
C PRO A 108 -7.65 -10.34 14.75
N TYR A 109 -7.54 -9.34 13.87
CA TYR A 109 -8.63 -8.41 13.52
C TYR A 109 -9.55 -8.94 12.41
N SER A 110 -9.13 -9.96 11.67
CA SER A 110 -9.93 -10.62 10.64
C SER A 110 -9.57 -12.11 10.54
N PHE A 111 -10.20 -12.81 9.61
CA PHE A 111 -10.06 -14.26 9.44
C PHE A 111 -8.69 -14.64 8.83
N SER A 112 -8.24 -15.86 9.05
CA SER A 112 -7.15 -16.49 8.26
C SER A 112 -7.74 -17.43 7.21
N GLY A 113 -7.01 -17.75 6.14
CA GLY A 113 -7.47 -18.66 5.10
C GLY A 113 -7.10 -18.23 3.68
N THR A 114 -7.93 -18.59 2.70
CA THR A 114 -7.81 -18.09 1.33
C THR A 114 -8.56 -16.77 1.21
N ILE A 115 -7.83 -15.67 1.05
CA ILE A 115 -8.37 -14.31 1.18
C ILE A 115 -8.81 -13.70 -0.17
N ASP A 116 -8.52 -14.39 -1.27
CA ASP A 116 -8.68 -13.88 -2.65
C ASP A 116 -9.00 -14.99 -3.67
N SER A 117 -9.44 -14.65 -4.89
CA SER A 117 -9.75 -15.62 -5.97
C SER A 117 -8.48 -16.22 -6.56
N TRP A 118 -8.37 -17.48 -6.95
CA TRP A 118 -8.95 -18.73 -6.50
C TRP A 118 -7.71 -19.58 -6.19
N ALA A 119 -7.48 -19.91 -4.92
CA ALA A 119 -6.34 -20.72 -4.53
C ALA A 119 -6.71 -22.21 -4.53
N SER A 120 -5.84 -23.07 -5.05
CA SER A 120 -6.07 -24.51 -5.07
C SER A 120 -5.10 -25.30 -4.20
N GLY A 121 -5.56 -26.40 -3.60
CA GLY A 121 -4.69 -27.32 -2.88
C GLY A 121 -4.10 -26.71 -1.60
N VAL A 122 -4.89 -25.95 -0.85
CA VAL A 122 -4.44 -25.36 0.42
C VAL A 122 -4.71 -26.31 1.57
N LEU A 123 -3.70 -26.56 2.40
CA LEU A 123 -3.80 -27.34 3.62
C LEU A 123 -3.55 -26.44 4.83
N PHE A 124 -4.54 -26.31 5.70
CA PHE A 124 -4.34 -25.82 7.06
C PHE A 124 -4.41 -27.02 8.00
N ASP A 125 -3.31 -27.29 8.70
CA ASP A 125 -3.09 -28.49 9.50
C ASP A 125 -2.62 -28.09 10.90
N ILE A 126 -3.43 -28.32 11.93
CA ILE A 126 -3.17 -27.88 13.32
C ILE A 126 -3.02 -26.34 13.38
N VAL A 127 -3.94 -25.61 12.74
CA VAL A 127 -3.96 -24.14 12.83
C VAL A 127 -4.97 -23.67 13.86
N ASN A 128 -4.52 -22.80 14.77
CA ASN A 128 -5.32 -22.24 15.85
C ASN A 128 -5.48 -20.72 15.69
N ILE A 129 -6.73 -20.26 15.57
CA ILE A 129 -7.10 -18.85 15.44
C ILE A 129 -7.87 -18.40 16.69
N ASP A 130 -7.28 -17.54 17.50
CA ASP A 130 -7.90 -17.04 18.73
C ASP A 130 -8.90 -15.90 18.45
N GLY A 131 -10.20 -16.22 18.45
CA GLY A 131 -11.28 -15.23 18.40
C GLY A 131 -11.76 -14.80 17.02
N GLN A 132 -11.20 -15.34 15.93
CA GLN A 132 -11.63 -15.09 14.55
C GLN A 132 -11.88 -16.37 13.76
N ALA A 133 -12.36 -16.20 12.53
CA ALA A 133 -12.64 -17.31 11.64
C ALA A 133 -11.39 -17.86 10.92
N LEU A 134 -11.46 -19.13 10.52
CA LEU A 134 -10.63 -19.74 9.50
C LEU A 134 -11.52 -20.07 8.29
N SER A 135 -11.16 -19.63 7.08
CA SER A 135 -12.15 -19.49 6.00
C SER A 135 -11.71 -19.95 4.62
N PHE A 136 -12.51 -20.85 4.04
CA PHE A 136 -12.66 -21.16 2.62
C PHE A 136 -14.10 -20.80 2.20
N ALA A 137 -14.28 -19.65 1.55
CA ALA A 137 -15.61 -19.07 1.34
C ALA A 137 -15.80 -18.43 -0.04
N ASN A 138 -17.04 -18.07 -0.34
CA ASN A 138 -17.36 -17.09 -1.36
C ASN A 138 -17.45 -15.70 -0.71
N ARG A 139 -16.50 -14.82 -1.04
CA ARG A 139 -16.40 -13.45 -0.54
C ARG A 139 -17.24 -12.44 -1.33
N GLY A 140 -17.90 -12.86 -2.41
CA GLY A 140 -18.72 -11.97 -3.22
C GLY A 140 -17.92 -10.79 -3.75
N GLN A 141 -18.33 -9.57 -3.37
CA GLN A 141 -17.69 -8.31 -3.79
C GLN A 141 -16.49 -7.91 -2.92
N ASP A 142 -16.29 -8.53 -1.76
CA ASP A 142 -15.16 -8.23 -0.88
C ASP A 142 -13.83 -8.60 -1.57
N GLY A 143 -12.74 -7.91 -1.21
CA GLY A 143 -11.43 -8.16 -1.83
C GLY A 143 -11.39 -7.89 -3.33
N GLN A 144 -12.07 -6.84 -3.82
CA GLN A 144 -12.18 -6.49 -5.24
C GLN A 144 -12.93 -7.55 -6.07
N GLY A 145 -14.00 -8.12 -5.53
CA GLY A 145 -14.73 -9.20 -6.20
C GLY A 145 -14.03 -10.55 -6.09
N ALA A 146 -13.50 -10.88 -4.90
CA ALA A 146 -12.74 -12.10 -4.68
C ALA A 146 -13.54 -13.39 -4.94
N GLY A 147 -14.89 -13.35 -4.86
CA GLY A 147 -15.72 -14.52 -5.16
C GLY A 147 -15.29 -15.76 -4.37
N TRP A 148 -15.25 -16.92 -5.02
CA TRP A 148 -14.77 -18.17 -4.43
C TRP A 148 -13.25 -18.16 -4.24
N THR A 149 -12.78 -18.35 -3.00
CA THR A 149 -11.35 -18.19 -2.68
C THR A 149 -10.55 -19.49 -2.62
N ALA A 150 -11.18 -20.64 -2.38
CA ALA A 150 -10.50 -21.91 -2.17
C ALA A 150 -11.13 -23.04 -2.98
N ALA A 151 -10.30 -23.96 -3.48
CA ALA A 151 -10.76 -25.22 -4.05
C ALA A 151 -9.78 -26.37 -3.89
N ASN A 152 -10.32 -27.56 -3.69
CA ASN A 152 -9.56 -28.77 -3.40
C ASN A 152 -8.67 -28.57 -2.16
N SER A 153 -9.21 -27.91 -1.14
CA SER A 153 -8.48 -27.46 0.05
C SER A 153 -9.02 -28.12 1.33
N VAL A 154 -8.16 -28.27 2.33
CA VAL A 154 -8.43 -29.06 3.54
C VAL A 154 -8.12 -28.28 4.81
N PHE A 155 -9.06 -28.28 5.75
CA PHE A 155 -8.82 -28.04 7.17
C PHE A 155 -8.63 -29.38 7.88
N TRP A 156 -7.50 -29.53 8.58
CA TRP A 156 -7.19 -30.72 9.37
C TRP A 156 -6.85 -30.31 10.80
N GLN A 157 -7.62 -30.78 11.78
CA GLN A 157 -7.41 -30.49 13.20
C GLN A 157 -7.20 -29.01 13.53
N CYS A 158 -7.98 -28.14 12.89
CA CYS A 158 -7.93 -26.70 13.12
C CYS A 158 -8.90 -26.27 14.22
N THR A 159 -8.55 -25.19 14.92
CA THR A 159 -9.38 -24.57 15.95
C THR A 159 -9.57 -23.09 15.63
N ALA A 160 -10.80 -22.60 15.69
CA ALA A 160 -11.14 -21.20 15.44
C ALA A 160 -12.47 -20.85 16.09
N ALA A 161 -12.81 -19.56 16.19
CA ALA A 161 -14.15 -19.16 16.64
C ALA A 161 -15.23 -19.63 15.64
N MET A 162 -14.90 -19.63 14.35
CA MET A 162 -15.72 -20.11 13.24
C MET A 162 -14.83 -20.76 12.18
N VAL A 163 -15.23 -21.89 11.63
CA VAL A 163 -14.63 -22.45 10.40
C VAL A 163 -15.66 -22.36 9.29
N ASN A 164 -15.34 -21.59 8.26
CA ASN A 164 -16.11 -21.54 7.02
C ASN A 164 -15.49 -22.51 6.02
N SER A 165 -16.17 -23.61 5.70
CA SER A 165 -15.76 -24.55 4.65
C SER A 165 -16.90 -24.71 3.66
N PHE A 166 -16.86 -23.92 2.59
CA PHE A 166 -17.85 -23.99 1.51
C PHE A 166 -17.33 -24.81 0.33
N GLN A 167 -18.25 -25.54 -0.32
CA GLN A 167 -17.99 -26.22 -1.56
C GLN A 167 -18.11 -25.22 -2.73
N PRO A 168 -17.00 -24.90 -3.43
CA PRO A 168 -17.07 -24.05 -4.60
C PRO A 168 -17.62 -24.83 -5.81
N PRO A 169 -18.12 -24.16 -6.87
CA PRO A 169 -18.54 -24.82 -8.09
C PRO A 169 -17.42 -25.70 -8.67
N THR A 170 -17.77 -26.92 -9.08
CA THR A 170 -16.86 -27.88 -9.77
C THR A 170 -15.68 -28.43 -8.95
N ALA A 171 -15.55 -28.07 -7.67
CA ALA A 171 -14.50 -28.57 -6.79
C ALA A 171 -15.05 -28.88 -5.39
N GLN A 172 -14.18 -29.29 -4.47
CA GLN A 172 -14.55 -29.64 -3.10
C GLN A 172 -13.58 -29.03 -2.11
N ASN A 173 -14.07 -28.69 -0.92
CA ASN A 173 -13.24 -28.40 0.24
C ASN A 173 -13.64 -29.32 1.39
N TRP A 174 -12.70 -29.64 2.27
CA TRP A 174 -12.92 -30.58 3.37
C TRP A 174 -12.50 -29.99 4.71
N ALA A 175 -13.15 -30.45 5.77
CA ALA A 175 -12.81 -30.14 7.14
C ALA A 175 -12.91 -31.40 8.01
N PHE A 176 -11.83 -31.70 8.74
CA PHE A 176 -11.71 -32.89 9.56
C PHE A 176 -11.19 -32.53 10.96
N GLY A 177 -11.81 -33.05 12.02
CA GLY A 177 -11.31 -32.85 13.39
C GLY A 177 -11.32 -31.40 13.86
N THR A 178 -12.17 -30.55 13.29
CA THR A 178 -12.17 -29.10 13.56
C THR A 178 -12.98 -28.75 14.81
N TRP A 179 -12.47 -27.79 15.59
CA TRP A 179 -13.12 -27.26 16.79
C TRP A 179 -13.53 -25.80 16.57
N ALA A 180 -14.82 -25.54 16.31
CA ALA A 180 -15.34 -24.21 16.02
C ALA A 180 -16.88 -24.17 16.01
N GLN A 181 -17.46 -23.00 15.76
CA GLN A 181 -18.73 -22.94 15.03
C GLN A 181 -18.50 -23.31 13.56
N PHE A 182 -19.48 -23.92 12.91
CA PHE A 182 -19.32 -24.47 11.56
C PHE A 182 -20.25 -23.78 10.58
N SER A 183 -19.73 -23.43 9.40
CA SER A 183 -20.49 -22.80 8.33
C SER A 183 -20.01 -23.27 6.96
N GLY A 184 -20.94 -23.46 6.04
CA GLY A 184 -20.66 -23.89 4.66
C GLY A 184 -20.99 -25.34 4.38
N ASN A 185 -21.08 -25.64 3.08
CA ASN A 185 -21.52 -26.91 2.51
C ASN A 185 -20.38 -27.79 1.97
N GLY A 186 -19.14 -27.53 2.38
CA GLY A 186 -18.01 -28.45 2.16
C GLY A 186 -18.23 -29.80 2.84
N TYR A 187 -17.31 -30.73 2.63
CA TYR A 187 -17.35 -32.00 3.36
C TYR A 187 -16.82 -31.83 4.78
N TRP A 188 -17.52 -32.41 5.76
CA TRP A 188 -17.18 -32.37 7.17
C TRP A 188 -17.15 -33.79 7.74
N ASP A 189 -16.16 -34.09 8.57
CA ASP A 189 -16.11 -35.33 9.34
C ASP A 189 -15.41 -35.14 10.70
N GLN A 190 -15.87 -35.88 11.71
CA GLN A 190 -15.32 -35.88 13.07
C GLN A 190 -15.14 -34.47 13.68
N SER A 191 -16.12 -33.57 13.49
CA SER A 191 -16.12 -32.23 14.09
C SER A 191 -16.19 -32.30 15.61
N ASN A 192 -15.44 -31.44 16.31
CA ASN A 192 -15.25 -31.44 17.77
C ASN A 192 -14.65 -32.75 18.32
N GLU A 193 -13.84 -33.44 17.52
CA GLU A 193 -13.08 -34.61 17.94
C GLU A 193 -11.59 -34.39 17.63
N HIS A 194 -10.73 -35.11 18.35
CA HIS A 194 -9.32 -35.25 18.00
C HIS A 194 -9.15 -36.52 17.17
N ILE A 195 -8.48 -36.39 16.03
CA ILE A 195 -8.39 -37.46 15.04
C ILE A 195 -6.94 -37.87 14.76
N SER A 196 -6.77 -39.09 14.28
CA SER A 196 -5.49 -39.65 13.85
C SER A 196 -5.43 -39.77 12.32
N PRO A 197 -4.31 -39.41 11.68
CA PRO A 197 -3.06 -38.91 12.26
C PRO A 197 -3.18 -37.47 12.79
N ARG A 198 -2.28 -37.10 13.71
CA ARG A 198 -2.30 -35.75 14.29
C ARG A 198 -2.13 -34.66 13.22
N SER A 199 -1.19 -34.84 12.31
CA SER A 199 -0.97 -33.96 11.16
C SER A 199 -1.12 -34.75 9.87
N LEU A 200 -1.98 -34.26 8.98
CA LEU A 200 -2.14 -34.82 7.64
C LEU A 200 -0.88 -34.60 6.79
N TYR A 201 -0.26 -33.41 6.88
CA TYR A 201 0.97 -33.09 6.16
C TYR A 201 2.09 -34.08 6.49
N TYR A 202 2.36 -34.32 7.77
CA TYR A 202 3.42 -35.22 8.19
C TYR A 202 3.09 -36.69 7.91
N ALA A 203 1.82 -37.09 7.96
CA ALA A 203 1.41 -38.43 7.55
C ALA A 203 1.66 -38.68 6.06
N GLN A 204 1.26 -37.74 5.20
CA GLN A 204 1.53 -37.81 3.75
C GLN A 204 3.03 -37.74 3.43
N LEU A 205 3.78 -36.92 4.18
CA LEU A 205 5.24 -36.85 4.04
C LEU A 205 5.90 -38.19 4.39
N LYS A 206 5.43 -38.84 5.46
CA LYS A 206 5.87 -40.17 5.90
C LYS A 206 5.51 -41.25 4.89
N GLU A 207 4.30 -41.24 4.35
CA GLU A 207 3.88 -42.17 3.29
C GLU A 207 4.78 -42.02 2.04
N ARG A 208 5.09 -40.78 1.65
CA ARG A 208 5.91 -40.49 0.46
C ARG A 208 7.39 -40.84 0.63
N LEU A 209 7.98 -40.59 1.81
CA LEU A 209 9.43 -40.67 2.03
C LEU A 209 9.86 -41.79 2.99
N GLY A 210 8.93 -42.51 3.60
CA GLY A 210 9.17 -43.59 4.55
C GLY A 210 9.44 -43.14 5.99
N GLU A 211 9.68 -44.11 6.87
CA GLU A 211 9.82 -43.93 8.33
C GLU A 211 10.91 -42.94 8.76
N LYS A 212 11.97 -42.79 7.97
CA LYS A 212 13.10 -41.90 8.30
C LYS A 212 12.69 -40.44 8.45
N VAL A 213 11.57 -40.01 7.88
CA VAL A 213 11.11 -38.63 8.04
C VAL A 213 10.65 -38.30 9.45
N ALA A 214 10.34 -39.30 10.29
CA ALA A 214 9.96 -39.11 11.67
C ALA A 214 11.03 -38.34 12.48
N GLU A 215 12.31 -38.52 12.14
CA GLU A 215 13.45 -37.79 12.74
C GLU A 215 13.41 -36.27 12.43
N ARG A 216 12.64 -35.88 11.40
CA ARG A 216 12.48 -34.49 10.93
C ARG A 216 11.05 -33.97 11.12
N THR A 217 10.23 -34.70 11.88
CA THR A 217 8.87 -34.29 12.23
C THR A 217 8.89 -33.54 13.55
N PHE A 218 8.73 -32.22 13.48
CA PHE A 218 8.71 -31.35 14.66
C PHE A 218 7.31 -30.80 14.87
N LEU A 219 6.61 -31.35 15.85
CA LEU A 219 5.33 -30.86 16.35
C LEU A 219 5.44 -30.66 17.87
N LEU A 220 4.92 -29.54 18.37
CA LEU A 220 4.66 -29.31 19.81
C LEU A 220 3.98 -30.55 20.41
N PRO A 221 4.62 -31.28 21.34
CA PRO A 221 4.01 -32.45 21.97
C PRO A 221 2.69 -32.09 22.65
N VAL A 222 1.70 -32.97 22.56
CA VAL A 222 0.47 -32.88 23.35
C VAL A 222 0.50 -34.04 24.34
N GLU A 223 0.36 -33.75 25.62
CA GLU A 223 0.38 -34.76 26.67
C GLU A 223 -0.98 -35.48 26.73
N SER A 224 -1.01 -36.70 26.17
CA SER A 224 -2.08 -37.71 26.25
C SER A 224 -3.50 -37.32 25.81
N GLU A 225 -4.21 -38.25 25.17
CA GLU A 225 -5.66 -38.13 25.00
C GLU A 225 -6.34 -38.27 26.37
N ALA A 226 -6.84 -37.16 26.92
CA ALA A 226 -7.72 -37.24 28.08
C ALA A 226 -9.06 -37.81 27.62
N SER A 227 -9.36 -39.04 28.03
CA SER A 227 -10.71 -39.62 27.90
C SER A 227 -11.73 -38.64 28.47
N SER A 228 -12.91 -38.54 27.84
CA SER A 228 -14.07 -37.80 28.40
C SER A 228 -14.57 -38.41 29.72
N SER A 229 -14.03 -39.55 30.13
CA SER A 229 -14.26 -40.21 31.41
C SER A 229 -12.96 -40.86 31.90
N PRO A 230 -12.02 -40.08 32.48
CA PRO A 230 -10.75 -40.62 32.98
C PRO A 230 -10.98 -41.45 34.25
N SER A 231 -10.09 -42.41 34.54
CA SER A 231 -10.07 -43.05 35.86
C SER A 231 -9.72 -42.05 36.95
N VAL A 232 -9.99 -42.38 38.21
CA VAL A 232 -9.65 -41.51 39.36
C VAL A 232 -8.13 -41.30 39.43
N GLU A 233 -7.35 -42.32 39.12
CA GLU A 233 -5.88 -42.28 39.08
C GLU A 233 -5.39 -41.32 37.99
N THR A 234 -5.90 -41.46 36.76
CA THR A 234 -5.56 -40.57 35.64
C THR A 234 -5.99 -39.13 35.93
N ALA A 235 -7.17 -38.92 36.53
CA ALA A 235 -7.63 -37.58 36.91
C ALA A 235 -6.71 -36.93 37.96
N LYS A 236 -6.23 -37.69 38.96
CA LYS A 236 -5.26 -37.19 39.96
C LYS A 236 -3.91 -36.83 39.33
N GLU A 237 -3.44 -37.65 38.40
CA GLU A 237 -2.20 -37.37 37.65
C GLU A 237 -2.34 -36.08 36.83
N LEU A 238 -3.39 -35.98 36.01
CA LEU A 238 -3.70 -34.78 35.22
C LEU A 238 -3.89 -33.52 36.09
N THR A 239 -4.53 -33.65 37.25
CA THR A 239 -4.68 -32.53 38.22
C THR A 239 -3.34 -32.08 38.77
N SER A 240 -2.42 -33.02 39.04
CA SER A 240 -1.08 -32.69 39.54
C SER A 240 -0.24 -32.01 38.46
N LEU A 241 -0.37 -32.45 37.20
CA LEU A 241 0.29 -31.83 36.04
C LEU A 241 -0.24 -30.41 35.76
N ALA A 242 -1.54 -30.18 35.96
CA ALA A 242 -2.22 -28.90 35.70
C ALA A 242 -1.77 -27.72 36.59
N VAL A 243 -0.92 -27.95 37.61
CA VAL A 243 -0.25 -26.87 38.37
C VAL A 243 0.74 -26.10 37.48
N ASN A 244 1.28 -26.76 36.44
CA ASN A 244 2.20 -26.15 35.50
C ASN A 244 1.44 -25.64 34.27
N ALA A 245 1.91 -24.52 33.71
CA ALA A 245 1.39 -24.04 32.44
C ALA A 245 1.69 -25.04 31.32
N ALA A 246 0.72 -25.28 30.44
CA ALA A 246 0.91 -26.13 29.28
C ALA A 246 2.00 -25.55 28.34
N PRO A 247 2.79 -26.42 27.67
CA PRO A 247 3.71 -25.97 26.62
C PRO A 247 2.99 -25.12 25.57
N THR A 248 3.57 -23.98 25.20
CA THR A 248 2.99 -23.08 24.20
C THR A 248 3.73 -23.20 22.88
N LEU A 249 3.07 -22.86 21.77
CA LEU A 249 3.76 -22.82 20.48
C LEU A 249 4.89 -21.79 20.48
N THR A 250 4.71 -20.66 21.17
CA THR A 250 5.77 -19.63 21.27
C THR A 250 7.02 -20.15 21.97
N SER A 251 6.89 -20.85 23.11
CA SER A 251 8.06 -21.43 23.80
C SER A 251 8.69 -22.56 23.01
N TYR A 252 7.88 -23.31 22.24
CA TYR A 252 8.38 -24.29 21.31
C TYR A 252 9.19 -23.63 20.19
N ILE A 253 8.71 -22.56 19.57
CA ILE A 253 9.46 -21.80 18.56
C ILE A 253 10.77 -21.24 19.16
N ASP A 254 10.74 -20.70 20.37
CA ASP A 254 11.94 -20.17 21.04
C ASP A 254 13.03 -21.23 21.26
N ALA A 255 12.64 -22.49 21.48
CA ALA A 255 13.57 -23.60 21.59
C ALA A 255 14.04 -24.18 20.24
N ALA A 256 13.62 -23.62 19.09
CA ALA A 256 13.94 -24.16 17.76
C ALA A 256 15.45 -24.18 17.48
N ALA A 257 16.19 -23.15 17.89
CA ALA A 257 17.65 -23.10 17.70
C ALA A 257 18.40 -24.21 18.45
N GLN A 258 17.82 -24.74 19.54
CA GLN A 258 18.38 -25.87 20.26
C GLN A 258 18.03 -27.21 19.58
N ARG A 259 16.80 -27.35 19.06
CA ARG A 259 16.36 -28.55 18.34
C ARG A 259 17.02 -28.71 16.98
N GLN A 260 17.20 -27.60 16.26
CA GLN A 260 17.72 -27.54 14.90
C GLN A 260 18.67 -26.34 14.77
N PRO A 261 19.93 -26.47 15.25
CA PRO A 261 20.88 -25.38 15.18
C PRO A 261 21.22 -25.00 13.74
N ILE A 262 21.22 -23.69 13.46
CA ILE A 262 21.66 -23.13 12.19
C ILE A 262 23.10 -22.67 12.37
N SER A 263 24.03 -23.23 11.59
CA SER A 263 25.42 -22.77 11.63
C SER A 263 25.49 -21.33 11.12
N THR A 264 26.05 -20.44 11.93
CA THR A 264 26.38 -19.06 11.58
C THR A 264 27.86 -18.92 11.19
N GLU A 265 28.60 -20.03 11.11
CA GLU A 265 30.01 -20.00 10.75
C GLU A 265 30.19 -19.63 9.28
N ALA A 266 30.90 -18.53 9.02
CA ALA A 266 31.19 -18.04 7.66
C ALA A 266 32.32 -18.82 6.96
N ARG A 267 32.30 -20.16 7.00
CA ARG A 267 33.33 -20.99 6.33
C ARG A 267 33.15 -20.89 4.81
N ASN A 268 34.14 -20.32 4.13
CA ASN A 268 34.19 -20.15 2.66
C ASN A 268 33.11 -19.22 2.06
N VAL A 269 32.41 -18.43 2.87
CA VAL A 269 31.44 -17.44 2.40
C VAL A 269 32.06 -16.05 2.54
N LYS A 270 32.09 -15.29 1.46
CA LYS A 270 32.56 -13.91 1.52
C LYS A 270 31.53 -13.06 2.27
N SER A 271 31.97 -12.31 3.28
CA SER A 271 31.09 -11.33 3.91
C SER A 271 30.69 -10.24 2.91
N ILE A 272 29.61 -9.51 3.20
CA ILE A 272 29.19 -8.38 2.35
C ILE A 272 30.31 -7.33 2.21
N ASP A 273 31.13 -7.16 3.26
CA ASP A 273 32.31 -6.29 3.26
C ASP A 273 33.40 -6.83 2.33
N GLN A 274 33.58 -8.16 2.27
CA GLN A 274 34.56 -8.82 1.40
C GLN A 274 34.12 -8.87 -0.07
N HIS A 275 32.82 -8.77 -0.35
CA HIS A 275 32.30 -8.66 -1.71
C HIS A 275 32.54 -7.27 -2.32
N GLY A 276 32.84 -6.26 -1.49
CA GLY A 276 32.96 -4.88 -1.94
C GLY A 276 31.62 -4.40 -2.48
N LEU A 277 30.72 -3.95 -1.60
CA LEU A 277 29.54 -3.21 -2.04
C LEU A 277 30.04 -2.07 -2.93
N LYS A 278 29.57 -2.01 -4.19
CA LYS A 278 29.76 -0.80 -5.00
C LYS A 278 29.19 0.34 -4.19
N ALA A 279 30.05 1.23 -3.72
CA ALA A 279 29.61 2.47 -3.10
C ALA A 279 28.62 3.09 -4.07
N ILE A 280 27.39 3.34 -3.60
CA ILE A 280 26.45 4.16 -4.34
C ILE A 280 27.17 5.49 -4.47
N THR A 281 27.72 5.72 -5.65
CA THR A 281 28.36 6.99 -5.94
C THR A 281 27.20 7.98 -5.93
N PRO A 282 27.23 9.02 -5.07
CA PRO A 282 26.22 10.06 -5.12
C PRO A 282 26.13 10.50 -6.58
N ALA A 283 24.93 10.44 -7.17
CA ALA A 283 24.73 10.90 -8.53
C ALA A 283 25.34 12.30 -8.62
N LYS A 284 26.25 12.51 -9.58
CA LYS A 284 26.80 13.84 -9.81
C LYS A 284 25.61 14.73 -10.16
N ALA A 285 25.35 15.75 -9.35
CA ALA A 285 24.47 16.84 -9.74
C ALA A 285 25.02 17.44 -11.03
N SER A 286 24.40 17.08 -12.15
CA SER A 286 24.88 17.40 -13.49
C SER A 286 23.71 17.74 -14.40
N SER A 287 22.69 18.40 -13.84
CA SER A 287 21.70 19.12 -14.64
C SER A 287 22.05 20.60 -14.55
N ALA A 288 22.46 21.16 -15.69
CA ALA A 288 22.42 22.59 -15.93
C ALA A 288 21.04 22.95 -16.50
N THR A 289 19.98 22.22 -16.09
CA THR A 289 18.61 22.45 -16.54
C THR A 289 18.16 23.83 -16.14
N GLY A 290 17.62 24.56 -17.10
CA GLY A 290 17.13 25.92 -16.91
C GLY A 290 16.66 26.52 -18.23
N ILE A 291 16.33 27.81 -18.19
CA ILE A 291 15.92 28.56 -19.38
C ILE A 291 17.12 29.31 -19.94
N ASN A 292 17.50 28.99 -21.17
CA ASN A 292 18.58 29.63 -21.91
C ASN A 292 18.02 30.24 -23.21
N ASN A 293 18.00 31.58 -23.31
CA ASN A 293 17.46 32.31 -24.46
C ASN A 293 16.04 31.87 -24.88
N GLY A 294 15.16 31.64 -23.90
CA GLY A 294 13.77 31.22 -24.13
C GLY A 294 13.59 29.72 -24.39
N TRP A 295 14.66 28.93 -24.36
CA TRP A 295 14.60 27.48 -24.49
C TRP A 295 14.80 26.79 -23.14
N LEU A 296 13.96 25.82 -22.83
CA LEU A 296 14.26 24.87 -21.77
C LEU A 296 15.42 23.99 -22.24
N ALA A 297 16.55 24.03 -21.55
CA ALA A 297 17.78 23.38 -21.97
C ALA A 297 18.51 22.75 -20.78
N ASN A 298 19.23 21.65 -21.03
CA ASN A 298 20.21 21.09 -20.10
C ASN A 298 21.61 21.32 -20.67
N GLY A 299 22.33 22.29 -20.11
CA GLY A 299 23.59 22.78 -20.69
C GLY A 299 23.35 23.42 -22.06
N ASN A 300 23.98 22.87 -23.10
CA ASN A 300 23.86 23.37 -24.47
C ASN A 300 22.78 22.63 -25.31
N SER A 301 22.07 21.68 -24.71
CA SER A 301 21.07 20.87 -25.40
C SER A 301 19.67 21.34 -25.06
N VAL A 302 18.87 21.68 -26.08
CA VAL A 302 17.44 21.97 -25.90
C VAL A 302 16.71 20.70 -25.49
N LEU A 303 15.86 20.79 -24.48
CA LEU A 303 15.01 19.69 -24.02
C LEU A 303 13.70 19.69 -24.82
N THR A 304 13.47 18.62 -25.57
CA THR A 304 12.21 18.37 -26.29
C THR A 304 11.82 16.91 -26.13
N GLY A 305 10.52 16.62 -26.17
CA GLY A 305 9.99 15.27 -26.06
C GLY A 305 8.53 15.25 -25.64
N ASP A 306 8.00 14.04 -25.50
CA ASP A 306 6.62 13.83 -25.11
C ASP A 306 6.41 14.09 -23.61
N LYS A 307 5.16 14.35 -23.25
CA LYS A 307 4.70 14.45 -21.87
C LYS A 307 3.88 13.20 -21.53
N GLN A 308 4.16 12.62 -20.37
CA GLN A 308 3.36 11.53 -19.81
C GLN A 308 2.56 12.01 -18.59
N ASP A 309 1.26 11.73 -18.62
CA ASP A 309 0.38 11.90 -17.45
C ASP A 309 0.40 10.65 -16.56
N ILE A 310 0.19 10.87 -15.27
CA ILE A 310 -0.01 9.80 -14.31
C ILE A 310 -1.47 9.35 -14.24
N GLN A 311 -1.70 8.11 -13.80
CA GLN A 311 -3.03 7.63 -13.44
C GLN A 311 -3.37 8.03 -12.00
N TRP A 312 -4.39 8.86 -11.81
CA TRP A 312 -4.72 9.47 -10.51
C TRP A 312 -6.03 8.93 -9.88
N TRP A 313 -6.70 7.96 -10.52
CA TRP A 313 -7.92 7.33 -10.01
C TRP A 313 -8.09 5.87 -10.48
N SER A 314 -7.82 5.60 -11.76
CA SER A 314 -7.96 4.27 -12.37
C SER A 314 -6.68 3.42 -12.26
N GLY A 315 -6.76 2.11 -12.00
CA GLY A 315 -5.58 1.23 -11.84
C GLY A 315 -5.95 -0.19 -11.37
N SER A 316 -5.00 -1.10 -11.23
CA SER A 316 -5.22 -2.36 -10.51
C SER A 316 -3.89 -3.06 -10.33
N ALA A 317 -3.67 -3.67 -9.16
CA ALA A 317 -2.52 -4.53 -8.90
C ALA A 317 -2.71 -5.96 -9.44
N ARG A 318 -3.85 -6.24 -10.08
CA ARG A 318 -4.15 -7.56 -10.63
C ARG A 318 -3.28 -7.85 -11.86
N PRO A 319 -2.73 -9.07 -12.03
CA PRO A 319 -1.85 -9.41 -13.14
C PRO A 319 -2.42 -9.08 -14.52
N TYR A 320 -3.73 -9.27 -14.73
CA TYR A 320 -4.40 -8.98 -16.01
C TYR A 320 -4.43 -7.49 -16.37
N TRP A 321 -4.21 -6.59 -15.40
CA TRP A 321 -4.19 -5.14 -15.62
C TRP A 321 -2.78 -4.60 -15.90
N LEU A 322 -1.74 -5.28 -15.38
CA LEU A 322 -0.36 -4.77 -15.40
C LEU A 322 0.16 -4.50 -16.82
N ALA A 323 -0.24 -5.31 -17.80
CA ALA A 323 0.19 -5.16 -19.20
C ALA A 323 -0.18 -3.80 -19.84
N LYS A 324 -1.18 -3.09 -19.31
CA LYS A 324 -1.60 -1.77 -19.79
C LYS A 324 -1.40 -0.66 -18.74
N ALA A 325 -0.75 -0.98 -17.63
CA ALA A 325 -0.50 0.00 -16.59
C ALA A 325 0.48 1.07 -17.09
N LYS A 326 0.27 2.32 -16.65
CA LYS A 326 1.22 3.41 -16.85
C LYS A 326 2.03 3.62 -15.58
N ALA A 327 3.26 4.08 -15.77
CA ALA A 327 4.14 4.43 -14.66
C ALA A 327 3.53 5.55 -13.80
N HIS A 328 3.76 5.47 -12.50
CA HIS A 328 3.33 6.48 -11.54
C HIS A 328 4.42 6.69 -10.47
N ILE A 329 4.67 7.94 -10.05
CA ILE A 329 5.77 8.22 -9.12
C ILE A 329 5.44 7.77 -7.69
N THR A 330 4.25 8.12 -7.21
CA THR A 330 3.83 7.97 -5.80
C THR A 330 2.80 6.86 -5.56
N ARG A 331 2.73 5.87 -6.47
CA ARG A 331 1.82 4.73 -6.33
C ARG A 331 2.45 3.70 -5.39
N TYR A 332 1.65 3.15 -4.49
CA TYR A 332 2.11 2.14 -3.55
C TYR A 332 1.31 0.83 -3.66
N VAL A 333 2.01 -0.29 -3.83
CA VAL A 333 1.48 -1.64 -3.69
C VAL A 333 2.39 -2.35 -2.67
N PRO A 334 1.87 -2.71 -1.49
CA PRO A 334 2.69 -3.29 -0.44
C PRO A 334 3.46 -4.54 -0.88
N GLY A 335 4.80 -4.47 -0.80
CA GLY A 335 5.68 -5.61 -1.07
C GLY A 335 5.88 -5.98 -2.53
N GLU A 336 5.34 -5.20 -3.49
CA GLU A 336 5.45 -5.51 -4.93
C GLU A 336 6.00 -4.31 -5.72
N ILE A 337 7.06 -4.55 -6.50
CA ILE A 337 7.76 -3.53 -7.28
C ILE A 337 7.63 -3.83 -8.77
N GLY A 338 7.31 -2.83 -9.57
CA GLY A 338 7.17 -2.96 -11.02
C GLY A 338 6.17 -1.97 -11.62
N THR A 339 6.10 -1.92 -12.95
CA THR A 339 5.16 -1.04 -13.64
C THR A 339 3.71 -1.40 -13.31
N GLY A 340 2.94 -0.42 -12.83
CA GLY A 340 1.57 -0.65 -12.36
C GLY A 340 1.45 -1.07 -10.89
N LEU A 341 2.57 -1.38 -10.24
CA LEU A 341 2.68 -1.73 -8.83
C LEU A 341 3.32 -0.55 -8.08
N THR A 342 4.29 -0.77 -7.18
CA THR A 342 5.23 0.29 -6.80
C THR A 342 6.32 0.41 -7.87
N ASP A 343 6.22 1.42 -8.72
CA ASP A 343 7.16 1.59 -9.83
C ASP A 343 8.62 1.74 -9.37
N ASP A 344 9.57 1.10 -10.08
CA ASP A 344 11.00 1.38 -9.93
C ASP A 344 11.34 2.64 -10.74
N LEU A 345 11.66 3.74 -10.05
CA LEU A 345 11.87 5.04 -10.69
C LEU A 345 13.12 5.06 -11.60
N THR A 346 14.10 4.21 -11.35
CA THR A 346 15.26 4.08 -12.25
C THR A 346 14.80 3.54 -13.59
N GLN A 347 14.02 2.44 -13.56
CA GLN A 347 13.47 1.82 -14.77
C GLN A 347 12.47 2.74 -15.48
N VAL A 348 11.62 3.46 -14.74
CA VAL A 348 10.70 4.45 -15.29
C VAL A 348 11.47 5.52 -16.06
N THR A 349 12.49 6.12 -15.44
CA THR A 349 13.26 7.19 -16.08
C THR A 349 14.12 6.69 -17.24
N ASP A 350 14.66 5.47 -17.17
CA ASP A 350 15.36 4.82 -18.30
C ASP A 350 14.42 4.61 -19.49
N SER A 351 13.18 4.17 -19.22
CA SER A 351 12.15 4.01 -20.25
C SER A 351 11.77 5.35 -20.87
N MET A 352 11.62 6.40 -20.06
CA MET A 352 11.30 7.75 -20.52
C MET A 352 12.37 8.26 -21.51
N VAL A 353 13.66 8.18 -21.15
CA VAL A 353 14.77 8.56 -22.05
C VAL A 353 14.71 7.76 -23.35
N LYS A 354 14.54 6.43 -23.27
CA LYS A 354 14.49 5.55 -24.45
C LYS A 354 13.31 5.86 -25.38
N GLN A 355 12.18 6.29 -24.83
CA GLN A 355 10.94 6.56 -25.56
C GLN A 355 10.79 8.03 -25.96
N ASN A 356 11.80 8.87 -25.69
CA ASN A 356 11.73 10.32 -25.92
C ASN A 356 10.56 11.00 -25.17
N VAL A 357 10.23 10.49 -23.98
CA VAL A 357 9.31 11.14 -23.03
C VAL A 357 10.15 12.03 -22.14
N LEU A 358 10.01 13.35 -22.28
CA LEU A 358 10.78 14.33 -21.54
C LEU A 358 10.23 14.56 -20.14
N ALA A 359 8.91 14.64 -20.01
CA ALA A 359 8.27 15.18 -18.81
C ALA A 359 7.24 14.22 -18.22
N MET A 360 7.25 14.09 -16.90
CA MET A 360 6.16 13.46 -16.13
C MET A 360 5.30 14.56 -15.51
N ASP A 361 4.01 14.59 -15.83
CA ASP A 361 3.01 15.52 -15.28
C ASP A 361 2.32 14.88 -14.07
N HIS A 362 2.63 15.39 -12.87
CA HIS A 362 2.26 14.76 -11.60
C HIS A 362 1.39 15.68 -10.74
N ASN A 363 0.27 15.12 -10.27
CA ASN A 363 -0.59 15.61 -9.19
C ASN A 363 -0.89 14.45 -8.23
N TYR A 364 -1.40 14.73 -7.03
CA TYR A 364 -1.88 13.67 -6.13
C TYR A 364 -3.21 13.07 -6.60
N GLY A 365 -3.45 11.79 -6.28
CA GLY A 365 -4.66 11.07 -6.70
C GLY A 365 -5.95 11.64 -6.11
N LEU A 366 -7.09 11.39 -6.76
CA LEU A 366 -8.41 11.83 -6.28
C LEU A 366 -8.77 11.24 -4.91
N TRP A 367 -8.37 10.00 -4.67
CA TRP A 367 -8.61 9.26 -3.45
C TRP A 367 -7.46 8.30 -3.22
N TYR A 368 -7.32 7.88 -1.96
CA TYR A 368 -6.25 7.00 -1.52
C TYR A 368 -6.33 5.59 -2.15
N GLU A 369 -7.53 5.04 -2.32
CA GLU A 369 -7.73 3.61 -2.57
C GLU A 369 -8.91 3.31 -3.52
N ARG A 370 -8.95 2.10 -4.08
CA ARG A 370 -9.76 1.77 -5.26
C ARG A 370 -11.26 1.59 -5.00
N ARG A 371 -11.76 1.39 -3.77
CA ARG A 371 -13.23 1.26 -3.58
C ARG A 371 -13.99 2.49 -4.08
N ARG A 372 -13.36 3.68 -4.06
CA ARG A 372 -13.94 4.94 -4.56
C ARG A 372 -14.02 5.07 -6.08
N ASP A 373 -13.53 4.09 -6.83
CA ASP A 373 -13.80 4.02 -8.28
C ASP A 373 -15.27 3.89 -8.62
N ASP A 374 -16.10 3.43 -7.68
CA ASP A 374 -17.56 3.44 -7.80
C ASP A 374 -18.15 4.86 -7.94
N HIS A 375 -17.33 5.90 -7.75
CA HIS A 375 -17.69 7.32 -7.76
C HIS A 375 -18.85 7.62 -6.81
N GLN A 376 -18.90 6.93 -5.67
CA GLN A 376 -19.90 7.16 -4.63
C GLN A 376 -19.44 8.20 -3.62
N ARG A 377 -20.39 8.81 -2.92
CA ARG A 377 -20.17 9.84 -1.88
C ARG A 377 -20.30 9.28 -0.46
N ILE A 378 -20.63 8.00 -0.35
CA ILE A 378 -21.03 7.37 0.90
C ILE A 378 -19.79 7.02 1.72
N ARG A 379 -19.91 7.11 3.04
CA ARG A 379 -18.86 6.70 3.98
C ARG A 379 -18.60 5.20 3.83
N ARG A 380 -17.33 4.80 3.86
CA ARG A 380 -16.96 3.38 3.88
C ARG A 380 -17.27 2.78 5.25
N MET A 381 -17.69 1.52 5.26
CA MET A 381 -18.11 0.82 6.47
C MET A 381 -16.94 0.59 7.42
N ASP A 382 -15.75 0.40 6.87
CA ASP A 382 -14.52 0.01 7.55
C ASP A 382 -13.28 0.47 6.77
N GLY A 383 -12.11 0.22 7.36
CA GLY A 383 -10.79 0.46 6.79
C GLY A 383 -10.31 -0.60 5.80
N GLU A 384 -11.18 -1.48 5.27
CA GLU A 384 -10.78 -2.30 4.11
C GLU A 384 -10.29 -1.36 3.00
N VAL A 385 -9.18 -1.64 2.33
CA VAL A 385 -8.70 -0.75 1.26
C VAL A 385 -8.09 -1.60 0.15
N TRP A 386 -8.21 -1.11 -1.07
CA TRP A 386 -7.85 -1.88 -2.26
C TRP A 386 -6.67 -1.26 -3.00
N PRO A 387 -5.54 -1.98 -3.17
CA PRO A 387 -4.39 -1.47 -3.90
C PRO A 387 -4.65 -1.46 -5.43
N PRO A 388 -3.97 -0.60 -6.19
CA PRO A 388 -2.88 0.27 -5.74
C PRO A 388 -3.35 1.47 -4.91
N PHE A 389 -2.53 1.87 -3.94
CA PHE A 389 -2.75 3.08 -3.15
C PHE A 389 -2.15 4.29 -3.88
N TYR A 390 -2.97 5.32 -4.05
CA TYR A 390 -2.56 6.62 -4.55
C TYR A 390 -2.28 7.53 -3.36
N GLU A 391 -1.06 7.39 -2.83
CA GLU A 391 -0.60 8.06 -1.62
C GLU A 391 -0.82 9.57 -1.72
N GLN A 392 -1.35 10.13 -0.63
CA GLN A 392 -1.68 11.55 -0.50
C GLN A 392 -0.48 12.31 0.09
N PRO A 393 -0.35 13.63 -0.15
CA PRO A 393 0.80 14.41 0.33
C PRO A 393 0.84 14.59 1.86
N PHE A 394 -0.26 14.32 2.55
CA PHE A 394 -0.40 14.47 4.00
C PHE A 394 -0.35 13.12 4.72
N ALA A 395 0.26 13.09 5.90
CA ALA A 395 0.32 11.90 6.72
C ALA A 395 -1.01 11.66 7.45
N ARG A 396 -1.34 10.39 7.67
CA ARG A 396 -2.42 10.02 8.58
C ARG A 396 -2.02 10.30 10.03
N SER A 397 -2.98 10.75 10.83
CA SER A 397 -2.76 11.24 12.20
C SER A 397 -2.80 10.14 13.26
N GLY A 398 -3.36 8.96 12.93
CA GLY A 398 -3.72 7.93 13.90
C GLY A 398 -4.97 8.29 14.73
N GLN A 399 -5.61 9.43 14.47
CA GLN A 399 -6.73 9.95 15.27
C GLN A 399 -8.03 9.98 14.46
N GLY A 400 -9.12 9.61 15.14
CA GLY A 400 -10.46 9.54 14.53
C GLY A 400 -10.53 8.59 13.33
N THR A 401 -11.63 8.69 12.59
CA THR A 401 -11.89 7.90 11.39
C THR A 401 -12.32 8.83 10.26
N ALA A 402 -11.62 8.75 9.12
CA ALA A 402 -11.93 9.47 7.89
C ALA A 402 -13.04 8.77 7.10
N TRP A 403 -13.45 9.37 5.99
CA TRP A 403 -14.56 8.87 5.18
C TRP A 403 -14.30 7.53 4.48
N ASP A 404 -13.01 7.17 4.36
CA ASP A 404 -12.51 5.89 3.85
C ASP A 404 -12.36 4.80 4.92
N GLY A 405 -12.65 5.09 6.20
CA GLY A 405 -12.57 4.14 7.31
C GLY A 405 -11.19 4.00 7.97
N LEU A 406 -10.15 4.65 7.43
CA LEU A 406 -8.82 4.74 8.07
C LEU A 406 -8.74 6.00 8.95
N SER A 407 -7.61 6.27 9.63
CA SER A 407 -7.52 7.49 10.45
C SER A 407 -7.48 8.78 9.61
N LYS A 408 -7.90 9.89 10.23
CA LYS A 408 -7.89 11.22 9.59
C LYS A 408 -6.48 11.69 9.28
N TYR A 409 -6.33 12.52 8.26
CA TYR A 409 -5.08 13.21 7.94
C TYR A 409 -4.75 14.31 8.97
N ASP A 410 -3.47 14.61 9.11
CA ASP A 410 -2.97 15.86 9.69
C ASP A 410 -2.33 16.68 8.57
N LEU A 411 -3.02 17.73 8.13
CA LEU A 411 -2.58 18.61 7.04
C LEU A 411 -1.31 19.41 7.36
N THR A 412 -0.83 19.36 8.61
CA THR A 412 0.46 19.96 9.02
C THR A 412 1.61 18.95 9.03
N LYS A 413 1.33 17.68 8.73
CA LYS A 413 2.32 16.61 8.64
C LYS A 413 2.29 15.98 7.26
N TYR A 414 3.48 15.78 6.70
CA TYR A 414 3.63 15.35 5.33
C TYR A 414 3.95 13.86 5.21
N ASN A 415 3.39 13.20 4.20
CA ASN A 415 3.63 11.79 3.92
C ASN A 415 5.04 11.59 3.35
N LYS A 416 5.94 11.01 4.15
CA LYS A 416 7.35 10.86 3.75
C LYS A 416 7.52 9.97 2.53
N PHE A 417 6.71 8.93 2.35
CA PHE A 417 6.76 8.10 1.15
C PHE A 417 6.45 8.94 -0.10
N TYR A 418 5.34 9.69 -0.10
CA TYR A 418 4.95 10.55 -1.22
C TYR A 418 6.08 11.52 -1.62
N TRP A 419 6.59 12.28 -0.65
CA TRP A 419 7.59 13.32 -0.91
C TRP A 419 8.98 12.77 -1.26
N SER A 420 9.41 11.68 -0.61
CA SER A 420 10.69 11.03 -0.94
C SER A 420 10.68 10.40 -2.33
N ARG A 421 9.54 9.86 -2.76
CA ARG A 421 9.37 9.29 -4.11
C ARG A 421 9.44 10.36 -5.18
N LEU A 422 8.77 11.50 -4.99
CA LEU A 422 8.91 12.64 -5.90
C LEU A 422 10.34 13.17 -5.93
N LYS A 423 10.99 13.28 -4.76
CA LYS A 423 12.39 13.71 -4.68
C LYS A 423 13.33 12.76 -5.43
N GLN A 424 13.15 11.45 -5.25
CA GLN A 424 13.92 10.44 -5.98
C GLN A 424 13.73 10.57 -7.49
N PHE A 425 12.50 10.82 -7.96
CA PHE A 425 12.25 11.07 -9.37
C PHE A 425 12.96 12.34 -9.86
N ALA A 426 12.86 13.45 -9.11
CA ALA A 426 13.52 14.71 -9.45
C ALA A 426 15.06 14.59 -9.53
N ASP A 427 15.66 13.82 -8.62
CA ASP A 427 17.10 13.52 -8.63
C ASP A 427 17.52 12.74 -9.88
N LEU A 428 16.75 11.70 -10.25
CA LEU A 428 16.98 10.96 -11.49
C LEU A 428 16.72 11.83 -12.73
N ALA A 429 15.75 12.75 -12.66
CA ALA A 429 15.44 13.66 -13.74
C ALA A 429 16.58 14.67 -13.96
N ASP A 430 17.20 15.18 -12.89
CA ASP A 430 18.40 16.01 -12.97
C ASP A 430 19.58 15.24 -13.58
N GLU A 431 19.77 13.97 -13.24
CA GLU A 431 20.82 13.14 -13.84
C GLU A 431 20.61 12.89 -15.34
N LYS A 432 19.36 12.67 -15.75
CA LYS A 432 19.02 12.18 -17.10
C LYS A 432 18.49 13.26 -18.04
N GLY A 433 18.40 14.51 -17.60
CA GLY A 433 17.83 15.61 -18.39
C GLY A 433 16.33 15.46 -18.64
N LEU A 434 15.60 14.90 -17.68
CA LEU A 434 14.14 14.80 -17.69
C LEU A 434 13.51 15.93 -16.86
N ILE A 435 12.18 16.04 -16.92
CA ILE A 435 11.42 17.07 -16.22
C ILE A 435 10.32 16.47 -15.36
N LEU A 436 10.16 16.99 -14.14
CA LEU A 436 8.95 16.83 -13.34
C LEU A 436 8.10 18.11 -13.47
N LEU A 437 6.92 17.98 -14.07
CA LEU A 437 5.89 19.02 -13.99
C LEU A 437 5.10 18.77 -12.69
N HIS A 438 5.42 19.53 -11.66
CA HIS A 438 4.85 19.35 -10.32
C HIS A 438 3.62 20.25 -10.15
N GLN A 439 2.44 19.64 -10.23
CA GLN A 439 1.17 20.31 -9.99
C GLN A 439 0.94 20.38 -8.47
N ASN A 440 1.07 21.58 -7.90
CA ASN A 440 0.96 21.75 -6.45
C ASN A 440 -0.42 21.32 -5.94
N TYR A 441 -1.48 21.68 -6.66
CA TYR A 441 -2.85 21.27 -6.35
C TYR A 441 -3.47 20.44 -7.47
N PHE A 442 -4.65 19.87 -7.18
CA PHE A 442 -5.49 19.23 -8.18
C PHE A 442 -6.93 19.71 -8.03
N GLN A 443 -7.33 20.68 -8.87
CA GLN A 443 -8.61 21.38 -8.79
C GLN A 443 -9.81 20.44 -9.00
N HIS A 444 -9.62 19.33 -9.70
CA HIS A 444 -10.64 18.32 -9.94
C HIS A 444 -11.24 17.73 -8.64
N ASN A 445 -10.55 17.84 -7.50
CA ASN A 445 -11.06 17.41 -6.20
C ASN A 445 -12.18 18.31 -5.64
N ILE A 446 -12.16 19.59 -6.00
CA ILE A 446 -13.00 20.63 -5.40
C ILE A 446 -14.08 21.13 -6.37
N LEU A 447 -14.02 20.69 -7.63
CA LEU A 447 -14.99 20.94 -8.67
C LEU A 447 -15.43 19.62 -9.30
N GLU A 448 -16.51 19.67 -10.07
CA GLU A 448 -17.02 18.58 -10.90
C GLU A 448 -17.79 17.44 -10.23
N ALA A 449 -17.25 16.65 -9.30
CA ALA A 449 -18.02 15.52 -8.76
C ALA A 449 -17.85 15.31 -7.26
N GLY A 450 -18.96 15.04 -6.58
CA GLY A 450 -18.96 14.89 -5.14
C GLY A 450 -18.09 13.74 -4.62
N ALA A 451 -17.89 12.70 -5.42
CA ALA A 451 -16.99 11.59 -5.07
C ALA A 451 -15.52 12.02 -4.95
N HIS A 452 -15.10 12.99 -5.77
CA HIS A 452 -13.74 13.53 -5.76
C HIS A 452 -13.48 14.29 -4.43
N TYR A 453 -14.51 14.95 -3.91
CA TYR A 453 -14.44 15.67 -2.64
C TYR A 453 -14.67 14.77 -1.41
N ALA A 454 -15.33 13.62 -1.57
CA ALA A 454 -15.76 12.79 -0.46
C ALA A 454 -14.59 12.32 0.43
N ASP A 455 -13.50 11.88 -0.20
CA ASP A 455 -12.28 11.41 0.47
C ASP A 455 -11.15 12.45 0.44
N PHE A 456 -11.42 13.66 -0.07
CA PHE A 456 -10.42 14.73 -0.20
C PHE A 456 -9.81 15.09 1.17
N PRO A 457 -8.48 15.11 1.33
CA PRO A 457 -7.85 15.32 2.64
C PRO A 457 -8.27 16.63 3.34
N TRP A 458 -8.52 17.71 2.58
CA TRP A 458 -8.87 19.02 3.16
C TRP A 458 -10.31 19.11 3.67
N ARG A 459 -11.16 18.14 3.35
CA ARG A 459 -12.52 18.07 3.89
C ARG A 459 -12.48 17.84 5.42
N PRO A 460 -13.26 18.55 6.24
CA PRO A 460 -13.25 18.42 7.72
C PRO A 460 -13.51 17.00 8.24
N ALA A 461 -14.31 16.20 7.52
CA ALA A 461 -14.50 14.80 7.86
C ALA A 461 -13.19 13.97 7.79
N ASN A 462 -12.21 14.40 6.99
CA ASN A 462 -11.01 13.63 6.66
C ASN A 462 -9.74 14.14 7.34
N ASN A 463 -9.78 15.28 8.05
CA ASN A 463 -8.61 15.82 8.75
C ASN A 463 -8.92 16.31 10.17
N ILE A 464 -7.87 16.59 10.93
CA ILE A 464 -7.93 17.11 12.31
C ILE A 464 -7.68 18.61 12.42
N ASN A 465 -7.56 19.32 11.29
CA ASN A 465 -7.03 20.69 11.22
C ASN A 465 -8.13 21.77 11.19
N ASN A 466 -9.41 21.39 11.30
CA ASN A 466 -10.55 22.31 11.35
C ASN A 466 -10.59 23.32 10.18
N THR A 467 -10.54 22.81 8.94
CA THR A 467 -10.49 23.62 7.71
C THR A 467 -11.71 24.49 7.43
N GLY A 468 -12.80 24.32 8.21
CA GLY A 468 -13.95 25.22 8.19
C GLY A 468 -14.87 25.07 6.97
N PHE A 469 -14.67 24.06 6.13
CA PHE A 469 -15.62 23.75 5.05
C PHE A 469 -16.96 23.23 5.60
N PRO A 470 -18.08 23.43 4.90
CA PRO A 470 -19.39 22.99 5.34
C PRO A 470 -19.50 21.46 5.46
N GLU A 471 -20.14 21.00 6.53
CA GLU A 471 -20.62 19.63 6.73
C GLU A 471 -22.09 19.68 7.19
N PRO A 472 -22.98 18.79 6.70
CA PRO A 472 -22.73 17.83 5.61
C PRO A 472 -22.39 18.54 4.30
N VAL A 473 -21.62 17.88 3.45
CA VAL A 473 -21.14 18.46 2.18
C VAL A 473 -22.33 18.94 1.33
N PRO A 474 -22.33 20.20 0.85
CA PRO A 474 -23.42 20.75 0.04
C PRO A 474 -23.29 20.29 -1.41
N TYR A 475 -23.54 19.00 -1.67
CA TYR A 475 -23.54 18.48 -3.04
C TYR A 475 -24.63 19.17 -3.88
N ALA A 476 -24.25 19.61 -5.07
CA ALA A 476 -25.17 20.19 -6.04
C ALA A 476 -25.93 19.06 -6.73
N GLY A 477 -27.13 18.78 -6.22
CA GLY A 477 -27.92 17.61 -6.59
C GLY A 477 -27.19 16.30 -6.30
N ASP A 478 -27.41 15.29 -7.14
CA ASP A 478 -26.90 13.93 -6.90
C ASP A 478 -25.51 13.64 -7.46
N LYS A 479 -24.79 14.63 -8.01
CA LYS A 479 -23.49 14.38 -8.66
C LYS A 479 -22.42 15.41 -8.42
N ARG A 480 -22.75 16.71 -8.45
CA ARG A 480 -21.76 17.79 -8.58
C ARG A 480 -21.32 18.33 -7.22
N ILE A 481 -20.17 19.01 -7.21
CA ILE A 481 -19.65 19.75 -6.06
C ILE A 481 -18.97 21.04 -6.56
N PHE A 482 -19.07 22.11 -5.76
CA PHE A 482 -18.49 23.42 -6.06
C PHE A 482 -17.89 24.01 -4.79
N MET A 483 -16.61 23.71 -4.54
CA MET A 483 -15.86 24.14 -3.34
C MET A 483 -14.68 25.07 -3.67
N ALA A 484 -14.47 25.42 -4.95
CA ALA A 484 -13.32 26.22 -5.38
C ALA A 484 -13.27 27.61 -4.74
N GLU A 485 -14.39 28.33 -4.69
CA GLU A 485 -14.46 29.65 -4.04
C GLU A 485 -13.97 29.60 -2.59
N GLN A 486 -14.47 28.63 -1.81
CA GLN A 486 -14.10 28.48 -0.40
C GLN A 486 -12.69 27.95 -0.24
N PHE A 487 -12.23 27.08 -1.13
CA PHE A 487 -10.88 26.51 -1.07
C PHE A 487 -9.82 27.57 -1.39
N TYR A 488 -10.06 28.41 -2.39
CA TYR A 488 -9.14 29.46 -2.80
C TYR A 488 -9.29 30.76 -2.00
N ASP A 489 -10.17 30.80 -0.99
CA ASP A 489 -10.33 31.93 -0.08
C ASP A 489 -9.17 32.02 0.93
N ILE A 490 -8.26 32.97 0.67
CA ILE A 490 -7.09 33.29 1.50
C ILE A 490 -7.40 34.26 2.65
N THR A 491 -8.65 34.68 2.83
CA THR A 491 -9.05 35.50 3.99
C THR A 491 -9.33 34.63 5.22
N HIS A 492 -9.64 33.35 5.03
CA HIS A 492 -9.83 32.41 6.13
C HIS A 492 -8.47 32.05 6.78
N PRO A 493 -8.25 32.38 8.07
CA PRO A 493 -6.93 32.33 8.68
C PRO A 493 -6.32 30.92 8.70
N VAL A 494 -7.12 29.91 9.04
CA VAL A 494 -6.64 28.51 9.06
C VAL A 494 -6.23 28.00 7.67
N ARG A 495 -7.10 28.19 6.66
CA ARG A 495 -6.83 27.73 5.29
C ARG A 495 -5.64 28.46 4.68
N LYS A 496 -5.53 29.77 4.90
CA LYS A 496 -4.40 30.56 4.43
C LYS A 496 -3.06 29.99 4.92
N GLU A 497 -2.95 29.68 6.21
CA GLU A 497 -1.72 29.11 6.77
C GLU A 497 -1.45 27.69 6.27
N LEU A 498 -2.49 26.86 6.10
CA LEU A 498 -2.34 25.53 5.48
C LEU A 498 -1.88 25.62 4.02
N HIS A 499 -2.45 26.52 3.22
CA HIS A 499 -1.99 26.76 1.85
C HIS A 499 -0.56 27.23 1.82
N ARG A 500 -0.20 28.21 2.66
CA ARG A 500 1.17 28.71 2.77
C ARG A 500 2.15 27.59 3.10
N ALA A 501 1.86 26.81 4.14
CA ALA A 501 2.71 25.71 4.57
C ALA A 501 2.87 24.66 3.47
N TYR A 502 1.77 24.29 2.81
CA TYR A 502 1.77 23.30 1.74
C TYR A 502 2.54 23.76 0.49
N ILE A 503 2.35 25.02 0.05
CA ILE A 503 3.13 25.59 -1.06
C ILE A 503 4.62 25.55 -0.72
N ARG A 504 5.00 25.92 0.51
CA ARG A 504 6.40 25.86 0.94
C ARG A 504 6.94 24.44 0.98
N GLN A 505 6.14 23.46 1.40
CA GLN A 505 6.53 22.04 1.31
C GLN A 505 6.79 21.60 -0.13
N CYS A 506 5.97 22.04 -1.08
CA CYS A 506 6.19 21.78 -2.50
C CYS A 506 7.53 22.35 -3.00
N LEU A 507 7.97 23.49 -2.48
CA LEU A 507 9.25 24.11 -2.84
C LEU A 507 10.42 23.46 -2.10
N ASP A 508 10.31 23.30 -0.79
CA ASP A 508 11.34 22.77 0.10
C ASP A 508 11.77 21.35 -0.30
N ASN A 509 10.83 20.52 -0.78
CA ASN A 509 11.15 19.16 -1.22
C ASN A 509 12.12 19.13 -2.41
N PHE A 510 12.13 20.17 -3.26
CA PHE A 510 12.90 20.22 -4.51
C PHE A 510 13.91 21.38 -4.56
N LYS A 511 14.22 22.01 -3.43
CA LYS A 511 15.10 23.19 -3.34
C LYS A 511 16.52 23.01 -3.90
N ASP A 512 16.93 21.76 -4.11
CA ASP A 512 18.24 21.38 -4.63
C ASP A 512 18.14 20.77 -6.05
N ASN A 513 16.93 20.72 -6.63
CA ASN A 513 16.67 20.19 -7.96
C ASN A 513 16.43 21.30 -8.99
N ARG A 514 16.83 21.07 -10.24
CA ARG A 514 16.62 22.00 -11.36
C ARG A 514 15.67 21.47 -12.43
N SER A 515 15.37 20.18 -12.39
CA SER A 515 14.46 19.45 -13.26
C SER A 515 12.98 19.61 -12.91
N VAL A 516 12.63 20.39 -11.86
CA VAL A 516 11.26 20.54 -11.38
C VAL A 516 10.68 21.87 -11.80
N ILE A 517 9.60 21.82 -12.58
CA ILE A 517 8.78 22.99 -12.92
C ILE A 517 7.57 22.99 -11.99
N GLN A 518 7.40 24.07 -11.22
CA GLN A 518 6.28 24.28 -10.32
C GLN A 518 5.09 24.84 -11.10
N LEU A 519 3.96 24.15 -11.03
CA LEU A 519 2.68 24.60 -11.57
C LEU A 519 1.69 24.74 -10.42
N ILE A 520 0.77 25.70 -10.52
CA ILE A 520 -0.19 25.94 -9.44
C ILE A 520 -1.11 24.74 -9.23
N SER A 521 -1.73 24.18 -10.27
CA SER A 521 -2.68 23.10 -10.13
C SER A 521 -3.01 22.43 -11.45
N ALA A 522 -3.26 21.12 -11.41
CA ALA A 522 -3.86 20.40 -12.53
C ALA A 522 -5.32 20.80 -12.71
N GLU A 523 -5.71 21.03 -13.96
CA GLU A 523 -7.05 21.48 -14.38
C GLU A 523 -7.49 22.81 -13.73
N PHE A 524 -6.57 23.78 -13.67
CA PHE A 524 -6.78 25.04 -12.96
C PHE A 524 -7.52 26.10 -13.77
N THR A 525 -8.55 26.67 -13.15
CA THR A 525 -9.31 27.86 -13.60
C THR A 525 -9.66 28.75 -12.39
N GLY A 526 -8.87 28.64 -11.33
CA GLY A 526 -9.09 29.36 -10.09
C GLY A 526 -8.93 30.88 -10.24
N PRO A 527 -9.25 31.63 -9.18
CA PRO A 527 -9.29 33.08 -9.22
C PRO A 527 -7.90 33.72 -9.17
N LEU A 528 -7.80 34.96 -9.69
CA LEU A 528 -6.55 35.74 -9.72
C LEU A 528 -5.89 35.86 -8.34
N HIS A 529 -6.66 36.17 -7.30
CA HIS A 529 -6.10 36.43 -5.96
C HIS A 529 -5.36 35.22 -5.37
N PHE A 530 -5.75 34.00 -5.75
CA PHE A 530 -5.06 32.80 -5.29
C PHE A 530 -3.76 32.56 -6.06
N VAL A 531 -3.71 32.92 -7.35
CA VAL A 531 -2.46 32.89 -8.14
C VAL A 531 -1.48 33.93 -7.62
N GLU A 532 -1.96 35.13 -7.31
CA GLU A 532 -1.18 36.18 -6.65
C GLU A 532 -0.58 35.68 -5.33
N PHE A 533 -1.40 35.08 -4.46
CA PHE A 533 -0.95 34.50 -3.20
C PHE A 533 0.09 33.39 -3.41
N TRP A 534 -0.11 32.51 -4.39
CA TRP A 534 0.83 31.43 -4.69
C TRP A 534 2.21 31.96 -5.13
N ILE A 535 2.23 32.95 -6.04
CA ILE A 535 3.47 33.60 -6.49
C ILE A 535 4.13 34.36 -5.34
N ASP A 536 3.35 35.07 -4.53
CA ASP A 536 3.88 35.84 -3.40
C ASP A 536 4.55 34.91 -2.37
N VAL A 537 3.97 33.73 -2.09
CA VAL A 537 4.58 32.72 -1.20
C VAL A 537 5.88 32.16 -1.79
N ILE A 538 5.94 31.94 -3.11
CA ILE A 538 7.17 31.51 -3.79
C ILE A 538 8.25 32.57 -3.65
N ALA A 539 7.96 33.82 -4.02
CA ALA A 539 8.92 34.92 -3.95
C ALA A 539 9.44 35.16 -2.53
N GLU A 540 8.60 34.99 -1.51
CA GLU A 540 9.01 35.03 -0.11
C GLU A 540 9.94 33.87 0.26
N TRP A 541 9.62 32.65 -0.16
CA TRP A 541 10.47 31.48 0.06
C TRP A 541 11.84 31.63 -0.63
N GLU A 542 11.87 32.11 -1.87
CA GLU A 542 13.12 32.34 -2.61
C GLU A 542 14.00 33.36 -1.91
N LYS A 543 13.40 34.47 -1.45
CA LYS A 543 14.09 35.51 -0.69
C LYS A 543 14.65 34.99 0.63
N GLU A 544 13.91 34.15 1.34
CA GLU A 544 14.31 33.60 2.64
C GLU A 544 15.40 32.52 2.52
N THR A 545 15.35 31.69 1.48
CA THR A 545 16.23 30.52 1.32
C THR A 545 17.41 30.77 0.40
N GLY A 546 17.35 31.80 -0.46
CA GLY A 546 18.31 32.04 -1.53
C GLY A 546 18.26 31.01 -2.65
N LYS A 547 17.21 30.20 -2.69
CA LYS A 547 16.93 29.21 -3.74
C LYS A 547 15.96 29.80 -4.74
N ASN A 548 15.98 29.28 -5.97
CA ASN A 548 15.04 29.69 -7.01
C ASN A 548 14.24 28.47 -7.46
N ALA A 549 12.93 28.64 -7.59
CA ALA A 549 12.04 27.66 -8.19
C ALA A 549 11.85 27.99 -9.67
N LEU A 550 11.67 26.97 -10.51
CA LEU A 550 11.29 27.18 -11.91
C LEU A 550 9.75 27.24 -11.99
N VAL A 551 9.18 28.41 -12.22
CA VAL A 551 7.75 28.68 -12.07
C VAL A 551 7.07 28.78 -13.44
N ALA A 552 6.08 27.92 -13.68
CA ALA A 552 5.24 28.00 -14.86
C ALA A 552 3.85 28.55 -14.55
N LEU A 553 3.48 29.64 -15.22
CA LEU A 553 2.16 30.24 -15.16
C LEU A 553 1.22 29.48 -16.10
N SER A 554 0.50 28.51 -15.51
CA SER A 554 -0.49 27.66 -16.18
C SER A 554 -1.88 28.01 -15.67
N THR A 555 -2.49 29.04 -16.26
CA THR A 555 -3.76 29.63 -15.82
C THR A 555 -4.61 30.06 -17.02
N THR A 556 -5.82 30.53 -16.77
CA THR A 556 -6.66 31.16 -17.79
C THR A 556 -6.02 32.45 -18.31
N LYS A 557 -6.33 32.83 -19.55
CA LYS A 557 -5.69 33.96 -20.23
C LYS A 557 -5.84 35.29 -19.47
N ASP A 558 -7.03 35.57 -18.93
CA ASP A 558 -7.31 36.78 -18.17
C ASP A 558 -6.47 36.88 -16.89
N VAL A 559 -6.31 35.77 -16.18
CA VAL A 559 -5.47 35.69 -14.97
C VAL A 559 -4.00 35.80 -15.34
N GLN A 560 -3.56 35.15 -16.42
CA GLN A 560 -2.20 35.27 -16.93
C GLN A 560 -1.86 36.72 -17.26
N ASP A 561 -2.69 37.39 -18.06
CA ASP A 561 -2.45 38.76 -18.49
C ASP A 561 -2.39 39.72 -17.29
N ALA A 562 -3.23 39.51 -16.28
CA ALA A 562 -3.21 40.28 -15.04
C ALA A 562 -1.89 40.09 -14.24
N ILE A 563 -1.41 38.85 -14.11
CA ILE A 563 -0.12 38.57 -13.44
C ILE A 563 1.04 39.20 -14.23
N LEU A 564 1.03 39.11 -15.57
CA LEU A 564 2.09 39.67 -16.41
C LEU A 564 2.10 41.21 -16.44
N ALA A 565 0.95 41.85 -16.19
CA ALA A 565 0.88 43.30 -16.02
C ALA A 565 1.49 43.79 -14.69
N ASP A 566 1.50 42.94 -13.65
CA ASP A 566 2.17 43.21 -12.38
C ASP A 566 3.68 42.86 -12.48
N LYS A 567 4.51 43.88 -12.69
CA LYS A 567 5.97 43.72 -12.85
C LYS A 567 6.63 42.93 -11.71
N LYS A 568 6.12 43.01 -10.48
CA LYS A 568 6.72 42.33 -9.34
C LYS A 568 6.48 40.82 -9.43
N ARG A 569 5.25 40.41 -9.75
CA ARG A 569 4.86 39.00 -9.85
C ARG A 569 5.30 38.38 -11.17
N ALA A 570 5.27 39.14 -12.26
CA ALA A 570 5.81 38.73 -13.56
C ALA A 570 7.30 38.34 -13.47
N ALA A 571 8.08 38.99 -12.59
CA ALA A 571 9.50 38.68 -12.39
C ALA A 571 9.75 37.33 -11.68
N ALA A 572 8.73 36.73 -11.06
CA ALA A 572 8.79 35.42 -10.42
C ALA A 572 8.21 34.30 -11.32
N VAL A 573 7.91 34.61 -12.58
CA VAL A 573 7.38 33.65 -13.58
C VAL A 573 8.43 33.43 -14.65
N ASP A 574 8.81 32.16 -14.85
CA ASP A 574 9.83 31.78 -15.82
C ASP A 574 9.24 31.26 -17.13
N ILE A 575 8.09 30.59 -17.05
CA ILE A 575 7.46 29.88 -18.17
C ILE A 575 6.00 30.28 -18.29
N ILE A 576 5.54 30.50 -19.52
CA ILE A 576 4.13 30.66 -19.84
C ILE A 576 3.60 29.34 -20.40
N ASP A 577 2.59 28.78 -19.75
CA ASP A 577 1.91 27.56 -20.18
C ASP A 577 0.50 27.88 -20.65
N ILE A 578 0.26 27.67 -21.94
CA ILE A 578 -0.99 28.05 -22.61
C ILE A 578 -1.99 26.90 -22.69
N ARG A 579 -1.84 25.80 -21.92
CA ARG A 579 -2.74 24.64 -22.04
C ARG A 579 -4.24 24.94 -21.82
N TYR A 580 -4.56 26.03 -21.13
CA TYR A 580 -5.95 26.41 -20.82
C TYR A 580 -6.54 27.44 -21.79
N TRP A 581 -5.76 27.96 -22.74
CA TRP A 581 -6.25 28.91 -23.72
C TRP A 581 -5.44 28.85 -25.02
N HIS A 582 -6.10 28.92 -26.17
CA HIS A 582 -5.41 28.83 -27.46
C HIS A 582 -6.18 29.58 -28.55
N PRO A 583 -5.47 30.09 -29.58
CA PRO A 583 -6.12 30.61 -30.77
C PRO A 583 -6.83 29.46 -31.50
N LYS A 584 -8.03 29.74 -32.00
CA LYS A 584 -8.81 28.87 -32.89
C LYS A 584 -8.52 29.21 -34.35
N ASP A 585 -8.84 28.31 -35.26
CA ASP A 585 -8.62 28.47 -36.71
C ASP A 585 -9.34 29.71 -37.29
N ASN A 586 -10.44 30.15 -36.67
CA ASN A 586 -11.21 31.33 -37.09
C ASN A 586 -10.64 32.66 -36.58
N GLY A 587 -9.52 32.65 -35.87
CA GLY A 587 -8.88 33.84 -35.29
C GLY A 587 -9.47 34.28 -33.94
N GLU A 588 -10.51 33.61 -33.43
CA GLU A 588 -10.98 33.79 -32.06
C GLU A 588 -10.09 33.02 -31.07
N TYR A 589 -10.21 33.32 -29.79
CA TYR A 589 -9.53 32.56 -28.74
C TYR A 589 -10.51 31.65 -28.02
N TYR A 590 -10.06 30.43 -27.70
CA TYR A 590 -10.60 29.69 -26.59
C TYR A 590 -9.93 30.23 -25.31
N GLU A 591 -10.67 30.99 -24.50
CA GLU A 591 -10.14 31.65 -23.31
C GLU A 591 -11.17 31.66 -22.17
N PRO A 592 -11.40 30.50 -21.50
CA PRO A 592 -12.24 30.47 -20.30
C PRO A 592 -11.75 31.49 -19.27
N LYS A 593 -12.67 32.09 -18.50
CA LYS A 593 -12.34 33.10 -17.50
C LYS A 593 -11.98 32.46 -16.16
N GLY A 594 -11.00 33.03 -15.47
CA GLY A 594 -10.61 32.61 -14.13
C GLY A 594 -11.68 32.94 -13.10
N GLY A 595 -11.69 32.20 -11.99
CA GLY A 595 -12.57 32.46 -10.85
C GLY A 595 -14.07 32.23 -11.11
N GLN A 596 -14.44 31.60 -12.23
CA GLN A 596 -15.85 31.27 -12.53
C GLN A 596 -16.30 29.97 -11.85
N ASN A 597 -15.41 29.30 -11.10
CA ASN A 597 -15.69 28.03 -10.40
C ASN A 597 -16.17 26.90 -11.34
N LEU A 598 -15.61 26.85 -12.56
CA LEU A 598 -15.87 25.85 -13.60
C LEU A 598 -14.58 25.16 -14.01
N ALA A 599 -14.60 23.85 -14.27
CA ALA A 599 -13.40 23.16 -14.79
C ALA A 599 -13.06 23.66 -16.20
N PRO A 600 -11.79 23.54 -16.68
CA PRO A 600 -11.39 24.09 -17.98
C PRO A 600 -12.31 23.71 -19.14
N ARG A 601 -12.80 22.46 -19.16
CA ARG A 601 -13.66 21.91 -20.21
C ARG A 601 -15.12 22.38 -20.20
N GLN A 602 -15.53 23.11 -19.17
CA GLN A 602 -16.90 23.59 -18.96
C GLN A 602 -16.96 25.08 -19.31
#